data_AF-A0A932KC36-F1
#
_entry.id   AF-A0A932KC36-F1
#
_cell.length_a   1.000
_cell.length_b   1.000
_cell.length_c   1.000
_cell.angle_alpha   90.00
_cell.angle_beta   90.00
_cell.angle_gamma   90.00
#
_symmetry.space_group_name_H-M   'P 1'
#
loop_
_entity.id
_entity.type
_entity.pdbx_description
1 polymer ?
#
loop_
_entity_poly.entity_id
_entity_poly.type
_entity_poly.pdbx_seq_one_letter_code
_entity_poly.pdbx_strand_id
1 'polypeptide(L)'
;MAGSSVDPVTNVVSKGGAGLGVEIDGTARAGFPTPSRKLEFYSKTLKEWGWPEYALPGYIPSHVDWREMDRDRGEFLLLPTFRLPTLIHTRSGSGKWLTEISHTNPVWMHPEDARRLGLHTGVLVKVHTEIGYFVNRVWVTEGIRPGVVACSHHLGRWRLKEDAGGEGWSTALADLTQEGPGKWRLRQVHGIRPFASADPDSGRIWWEEAGVHQNLTFAVHPDPISGQHCWHQKVRLEKAGPEDRYGDIFVDSEKAFQVYRAWLSLTRPAPGPGGLRRPLWLTRAVRPTPEAYLL
;
A
#
# COMPACT_ATOMS: atom_id res chain seq x y z
N MET A 1 -30.22 30.77 -14.10
CA MET A 1 -31.29 30.06 -13.36
C MET A 1 -32.63 30.00 -14.09
N ALA A 2 -32.78 30.54 -15.32
CA ALA A 2 -34.02 30.32 -16.08
C ALA A 2 -34.26 28.82 -16.33
N GLY A 3 -35.41 28.32 -15.86
CA GLY A 3 -35.82 26.92 -15.95
C GLY A 3 -35.19 25.97 -14.92
N SER A 4 -34.64 26.48 -13.80
CA SER A 4 -34.28 25.65 -12.64
C SER A 4 -35.42 25.59 -11.63
N SER A 5 -35.57 24.47 -10.92
CA SER A 5 -36.48 24.29 -9.79
C SER A 5 -35.69 24.09 -8.49
N VAL A 6 -36.33 24.42 -7.36
CA VAL A 6 -35.80 24.17 -6.01
C VAL A 6 -36.62 23.04 -5.39
N ASP A 7 -35.95 22.01 -4.91
CA ASP A 7 -36.59 20.94 -4.15
C ASP A 7 -36.95 21.47 -2.74
N PRO A 8 -38.22 21.40 -2.30
CA PRO A 8 -38.69 22.06 -1.07
C PRO A 8 -38.22 21.37 0.22
N VAL A 9 -37.65 20.16 0.14
CA VAL A 9 -37.18 19.40 1.30
C VAL A 9 -35.67 19.56 1.47
N THR A 10 -34.94 19.53 0.36
CA THR A 10 -33.47 19.53 0.35
C THR A 10 -32.87 20.90 0.03
N ASN A 11 -33.68 21.81 -0.52
CA ASN A 11 -33.29 23.10 -1.10
C ASN A 11 -32.30 22.98 -2.27
N VAL A 12 -32.18 21.81 -2.89
CA VAL A 12 -31.31 21.62 -4.05
C VAL A 12 -31.93 22.33 -5.25
N VAL A 13 -31.15 23.22 -5.85
CA VAL A 13 -31.48 23.89 -7.12
C VAL A 13 -31.05 22.96 -8.25
N SER A 14 -31.97 22.58 -9.14
CA SER A 14 -31.70 21.63 -10.22
C SER A 14 -32.27 22.09 -11.56
N LYS A 15 -31.69 21.59 -12.65
CA LYS A 15 -32.21 21.78 -14.02
C LYS A 15 -32.02 20.50 -14.82
N GLY A 16 -33.09 19.99 -15.41
CA GLY A 16 -33.05 18.74 -16.19
C GLY A 16 -32.49 17.54 -15.40
N GLY A 17 -32.78 17.46 -14.09
CA GLY A 17 -32.28 16.40 -13.20
C GLY A 17 -30.84 16.59 -12.71
N ALA A 18 -30.08 17.55 -13.24
CA ALA A 18 -28.75 17.89 -12.74
C ALA A 18 -28.85 18.91 -11.61
N GLY A 19 -28.31 18.60 -10.44
CA GLY A 19 -28.11 19.59 -9.38
C GLY A 19 -27.18 20.69 -9.86
N LEU A 20 -27.54 21.94 -9.65
CA LEU A 20 -26.75 23.12 -10.01
C LEU A 20 -26.22 23.84 -8.77
N GLY A 21 -26.89 23.68 -7.63
CA GLY A 21 -26.56 24.35 -6.39
C GLY A 21 -27.56 24.08 -5.29
N VAL A 22 -27.52 24.91 -4.26
CA VAL A 22 -28.40 24.83 -3.10
C VAL A 22 -28.88 26.23 -2.72
N GLU A 23 -30.14 26.34 -2.34
CA GLU A 23 -30.69 27.56 -1.79
C GLU A 23 -30.39 27.64 -0.28
N ILE A 24 -29.77 28.75 0.12
CA ILE A 24 -29.46 29.09 1.50
C ILE A 24 -30.00 30.51 1.72
N ASP A 25 -30.93 30.65 2.66
CA ASP A 25 -31.57 31.91 3.02
C ASP A 25 -32.12 32.67 1.79
N GLY A 26 -32.85 31.96 0.92
CA GLY A 26 -33.44 32.50 -0.31
C GLY A 26 -32.44 32.82 -1.42
N THR A 27 -31.15 32.53 -1.23
CA THR A 27 -30.11 32.79 -2.23
C THR A 27 -29.54 31.48 -2.77
N ALA A 28 -29.55 31.31 -4.09
CA ALA A 28 -28.91 30.17 -4.74
C ALA A 28 -27.37 30.28 -4.66
N ARG A 29 -26.73 29.20 -4.20
CA ARG A 29 -25.27 29.04 -4.10
C ARG A 29 -24.84 27.81 -4.88
N ALA A 30 -23.63 27.82 -5.45
CA ALA A 30 -23.11 26.66 -6.20
C ALA A 30 -22.96 25.40 -5.35
N GLY A 31 -22.57 25.54 -4.07
CA GLY A 31 -22.42 24.44 -3.13
C GLY A 31 -21.24 23.50 -3.44
N PHE A 32 -21.22 22.35 -2.77
CA PHE A 32 -20.25 21.27 -2.99
C PHE A 32 -20.69 20.36 -4.15
N PRO A 33 -19.77 19.60 -4.78
CA PRO A 33 -20.12 18.61 -5.80
C PRO A 33 -20.68 17.31 -5.18
N THR A 34 -21.61 17.44 -4.22
CA THR A 34 -22.31 16.35 -3.53
C THR A 34 -23.78 16.29 -3.96
N PRO A 35 -24.49 15.17 -3.74
CA PRO A 35 -25.93 15.08 -4.00
C PRO A 35 -26.74 16.19 -3.32
N SER A 36 -26.45 16.49 -2.05
CA SER A 36 -27.12 17.58 -1.31
C SER A 36 -26.61 18.98 -1.63
N ARG A 37 -25.53 19.11 -2.41
CA ARG A 37 -24.81 20.38 -2.65
C ARG A 37 -24.27 21.06 -1.38
N LYS A 38 -24.26 20.32 -0.26
CA LYS A 38 -23.72 20.72 1.05
C LYS A 38 -22.56 19.80 1.45
N LEU A 39 -21.88 20.11 2.55
CA LEU A 39 -20.94 19.19 3.20
C LEU A 39 -21.75 18.07 3.88
N GLU A 40 -21.59 16.83 3.42
CA GLU A 40 -22.37 15.68 3.90
C GLU A 40 -21.69 15.01 5.09
N PHE A 41 -22.04 15.43 6.31
CA PHE A 41 -21.65 14.69 7.53
C PHE A 41 -22.30 13.32 7.58
N TYR A 42 -23.58 13.25 7.21
CA TYR A 42 -24.29 12.00 7.02
C TYR A 42 -24.29 11.60 5.55
N SER A 43 -23.69 10.46 5.22
CA SER A 43 -23.64 9.93 3.86
C SER A 43 -24.87 9.11 3.55
N LYS A 44 -25.86 9.75 2.93
CA LYS A 44 -27.01 9.04 2.32
C LYS A 44 -26.53 8.02 1.29
N THR A 45 -25.45 8.34 0.56
CA THR A 45 -24.79 7.43 -0.39
C THR A 45 -24.39 6.12 0.31
N LEU A 46 -23.63 6.16 1.41
CA LEU A 46 -23.21 4.92 2.07
C LEU A 46 -24.40 4.09 2.56
N LYS A 47 -25.41 4.73 3.17
CA LYS A 47 -26.63 4.03 3.61
C LYS A 47 -27.36 3.34 2.47
N GLU A 48 -27.64 4.04 1.37
CA GLU A 48 -28.37 3.50 0.22
C GLU A 48 -27.59 2.41 -0.52
N TRP A 49 -26.26 2.47 -0.44
CA TRP A 49 -25.35 1.46 -0.99
C TRP A 49 -25.02 0.34 0.01
N GLY A 50 -25.86 0.21 1.04
CA GLY A 50 -25.86 -0.92 1.96
C GLY A 50 -24.98 -0.76 3.19
N TRP A 51 -24.30 0.37 3.39
CA TRP A 51 -23.36 0.68 4.49
C TRP A 51 -23.87 1.73 5.50
N PRO A 52 -25.04 1.54 6.14
CA PRO A 52 -25.56 2.48 7.13
C PRO A 52 -24.65 2.68 8.35
N GLU A 53 -23.89 1.66 8.75
CA GLU A 53 -22.98 1.69 9.90
C GLU A 53 -21.81 2.66 9.72
N TYR A 54 -21.48 2.99 8.46
CA TYR A 54 -20.42 3.96 8.12
C TYR A 54 -20.98 5.26 7.55
N ALA A 55 -22.31 5.47 7.63
CA ALA A 55 -22.95 6.69 7.12
C ALA A 55 -22.58 7.95 7.92
N LEU A 56 -22.03 7.81 9.12
CA LEU A 56 -21.47 8.90 9.92
C LEU A 56 -19.99 8.63 10.20
N PRO A 57 -19.15 9.68 10.34
CA PRO A 57 -17.78 9.52 10.81
C PRO A 57 -17.74 8.87 12.19
N GLY A 58 -16.89 7.85 12.34
CA GLY A 58 -16.71 7.11 13.57
C GLY A 58 -15.41 6.30 13.57
N TYR A 59 -15.15 5.58 14.65
CA TYR A 59 -14.00 4.68 14.72
C TYR A 59 -14.29 3.40 13.92
N ILE A 60 -13.38 3.04 13.02
CA ILE A 60 -13.40 1.78 12.27
C ILE A 60 -12.11 1.04 12.61
N PRO A 61 -12.18 -0.13 13.27
CA PRO A 61 -11.00 -0.98 13.48
C PRO A 61 -10.36 -1.34 12.13
N SER A 62 -9.04 -1.23 12.04
CA SER A 62 -8.30 -1.64 10.85
C SER A 62 -8.01 -3.14 10.88
N HIS A 63 -7.72 -3.76 9.75
CA HIS A 63 -7.24 -5.15 9.68
C HIS A 63 -5.90 -5.36 10.39
N VAL A 64 -5.22 -4.27 10.76
CA VAL A 64 -4.00 -4.26 11.59
C VAL A 64 -4.23 -3.60 12.96
N ASP A 65 -5.46 -3.64 13.49
CA ASP A 65 -5.75 -3.13 14.83
C ASP A 65 -4.84 -3.80 15.87
N TRP A 66 -4.22 -2.98 16.72
CA TRP A 66 -3.23 -3.43 17.70
C TRP A 66 -3.81 -4.36 18.76
N ARG A 67 -5.13 -4.35 18.97
CA ARG A 67 -5.82 -5.24 19.91
C ARG A 67 -5.89 -6.69 19.40
N GLU A 68 -5.77 -6.87 18.09
CA GLU A 68 -5.76 -8.16 17.41
C GLU A 68 -4.33 -8.66 17.12
N MET A 69 -3.32 -8.01 17.71
CA MET A 69 -1.89 -8.35 17.56
C MET A 69 -1.42 -9.17 18.76
N ASP A 70 -0.95 -10.38 18.50
CA ASP A 70 -0.28 -11.23 19.47
C ASP A 70 1.22 -10.90 19.50
N ARG A 71 1.58 -9.97 20.40
CA ARG A 71 2.99 -9.55 20.55
C ARG A 71 3.89 -10.69 21.01
N ASP A 72 3.38 -11.64 21.79
CA ASP A 72 4.16 -12.77 22.31
C ASP A 72 4.55 -13.74 21.20
N ARG A 73 3.70 -13.86 20.16
CA ARG A 73 4.00 -14.58 18.92
C ARG A 73 4.85 -13.78 17.92
N GLY A 74 5.30 -12.58 18.31
CA GLY A 74 6.12 -11.72 17.46
C GLY A 74 5.33 -11.04 16.35
N GLU A 75 4.03 -10.77 16.55
CA GLU A 75 3.21 -10.03 15.61
C GLU A 75 3.41 -8.51 15.75
N PHE A 76 3.43 -7.82 14.61
CA PHE A 76 3.61 -6.38 14.49
C PHE A 76 2.73 -5.80 13.38
N LEU A 77 2.42 -4.52 13.52
CA LEU A 77 2.04 -3.71 12.37
C LEU A 77 3.30 -3.34 11.59
N LEU A 78 3.36 -3.67 10.31
CA LEU A 78 4.32 -3.14 9.37
C LEU A 78 3.75 -1.88 8.70
N LEU A 79 4.53 -0.80 8.77
CA LEU A 79 4.33 0.46 8.05
C LEU A 79 5.22 0.46 6.79
N PRO A 80 4.72 0.06 5.60
CA PRO A 80 5.55 -0.06 4.41
C PRO A 80 5.62 1.23 3.57
N THR A 81 4.73 2.18 3.85
CA THR A 81 4.46 3.35 2.99
C THR A 81 5.24 4.59 3.39
N PHE A 82 6.04 4.55 4.46
CA PHE A 82 6.83 5.70 4.85
C PHE A 82 7.90 6.01 3.80
N ARG A 83 8.27 7.30 3.72
CA ARG A 83 9.15 7.80 2.69
C ARG A 83 10.47 8.25 3.26
N LEU A 84 11.54 7.94 2.53
CA LEU A 84 12.86 8.50 2.80
C LEU A 84 12.93 9.88 2.14
N PRO A 85 13.49 10.89 2.82
CA PRO A 85 13.52 12.27 2.30
C PRO A 85 14.33 12.42 1.00
N THR A 86 15.24 11.48 0.73
CA THR A 86 16.13 11.44 -0.43
C THR A 86 15.52 10.73 -1.65
N LEU A 87 14.40 10.01 -1.50
CA LEU A 87 13.86 9.13 -2.55
C LEU A 87 12.39 9.43 -2.88
N ILE A 88 12.04 9.34 -4.16
CA ILE A 88 10.67 9.45 -4.67
C ILE A 88 10.27 8.14 -5.31
N HIS A 89 9.42 7.38 -4.61
CA HIS A 89 8.96 6.04 -5.00
C HIS A 89 10.10 5.21 -5.60
N THR A 90 9.93 4.73 -6.82
CA THR A 90 10.89 3.93 -7.58
C THR A 90 11.74 4.78 -8.54
N ARG A 91 11.49 6.09 -8.62
CA ARG A 91 12.02 6.99 -9.66
C ARG A 91 13.44 7.47 -9.37
N SER A 92 13.88 7.40 -8.12
CA SER A 92 15.19 7.89 -7.69
C SER A 92 16.32 6.90 -7.92
N GLY A 93 16.04 5.65 -8.34
CA GLY A 93 17.08 4.63 -8.53
C GLY A 93 18.17 5.02 -9.53
N SER A 94 17.84 5.83 -10.54
CA SER A 94 18.81 6.37 -11.51
C SER A 94 19.65 7.54 -10.98
N GLY A 95 19.33 8.10 -9.83
CA GLY A 95 20.09 9.20 -9.22
C GLY A 95 21.21 8.68 -8.34
N LYS A 96 22.44 8.53 -8.88
CA LYS A 96 23.59 7.95 -8.16
C LYS A 96 23.85 8.54 -6.77
N TRP A 97 23.80 9.86 -6.61
CA TRP A 97 24.03 10.52 -5.31
C TRP A 97 22.88 10.30 -4.32
N LEU A 98 21.64 10.17 -4.81
CA LEU A 98 20.48 9.85 -3.96
C LEU A 98 20.57 8.41 -3.47
N THR A 99 20.96 7.49 -4.35
CA THR A 99 21.18 6.07 -4.01
C THR A 99 22.37 5.91 -3.06
N GLU A 100 23.45 6.66 -3.24
CA GLU A 100 24.59 6.64 -2.29
C GLU A 100 24.15 6.99 -0.86
N ILE A 101 23.31 8.03 -0.70
CA ILE A 101 22.76 8.41 0.62
C ILE A 101 21.76 7.36 1.14
N SER A 102 21.02 6.68 0.26
CA SER A 102 19.95 5.76 0.65
C SER A 102 19.87 4.55 -0.29
N HIS A 103 20.74 3.57 -0.05
CA HIS A 103 20.82 2.31 -0.80
C HIS A 103 20.23 1.10 -0.06
N THR A 104 19.91 1.24 1.24
CA THR A 104 19.27 0.21 2.06
C THR A 104 17.92 0.64 2.61
N ASN A 105 17.01 -0.32 2.81
CA ASN A 105 15.72 -0.11 3.48
C ASN A 105 15.57 -1.09 4.65
N PRO A 106 16.38 -0.98 5.71
CA PRO A 106 16.29 -1.88 6.85
C PRO A 106 14.89 -1.83 7.49
N VAL A 107 14.55 -2.88 8.24
CA VAL A 107 13.35 -2.93 9.07
C VAL A 107 13.61 -2.15 10.35
N TRP A 108 12.96 -1.00 10.47
CA TRP A 108 13.05 -0.11 11.64
C TRP A 108 12.31 -0.78 12.80
N MET A 109 12.95 -0.82 13.97
CA MET A 109 12.42 -1.48 15.15
C MET A 109 12.76 -0.70 16.42
N HIS A 110 11.79 -0.62 17.34
CA HIS A 110 12.01 0.01 18.63
C HIS A 110 12.96 -0.81 19.52
N PRO A 111 13.84 -0.19 20.35
CA PRO A 111 14.78 -0.92 21.22
C PRO A 111 14.13 -1.95 22.15
N GLU A 112 12.92 -1.69 22.65
CA GLU A 112 12.20 -2.63 23.51
C GLU A 112 11.83 -3.93 22.78
N ASP A 113 11.34 -3.83 21.54
CA ASP A 113 10.99 -4.98 20.74
C ASP A 113 12.24 -5.73 20.27
N ALA A 114 13.31 -4.99 19.95
CA ALA A 114 14.60 -5.58 19.62
C ALA A 114 15.15 -6.41 20.78
N ARG A 115 15.14 -5.87 22.01
CA ARG A 115 15.55 -6.60 23.22
C ARG A 115 14.69 -7.84 23.45
N ARG A 116 13.36 -7.71 23.34
CA ARG A 116 12.41 -8.82 23.52
C ARG A 116 12.63 -9.96 22.53
N LEU A 117 12.98 -9.63 21.28
CA LEU A 117 13.24 -10.61 20.22
C LEU A 117 14.71 -11.05 20.13
N GLY A 118 15.61 -10.50 20.97
CA GLY A 118 17.05 -10.78 20.90
C GLY A 118 17.71 -10.30 19.60
N LEU A 119 17.22 -9.21 19.02
CA LEU A 119 17.71 -8.59 17.79
C LEU A 119 18.53 -7.33 18.08
N HIS A 120 19.47 -7.00 17.18
CA HIS A 120 20.24 -5.76 17.22
C HIS A 120 20.46 -5.24 15.80
N THR A 121 20.88 -3.97 15.67
CA THR A 121 21.11 -3.37 14.35
C THR A 121 22.08 -4.20 13.52
N GLY A 122 21.72 -4.43 12.25
CA GLY A 122 22.54 -5.14 11.27
C GLY A 122 22.25 -6.64 11.15
N VAL A 123 21.58 -7.27 12.13
CA VAL A 123 21.20 -8.69 12.02
C VAL A 123 20.05 -8.88 11.03
N LEU A 124 20.01 -10.06 10.43
CA LEU A 124 18.91 -10.44 9.55
C LEU A 124 17.68 -10.88 10.35
N VAL A 125 16.53 -10.41 9.87
CA VAL A 125 15.19 -10.79 10.34
C VAL A 125 14.39 -11.27 9.14
N LYS A 126 13.64 -12.36 9.33
CA LYS A 126 12.62 -12.83 8.41
C LYS A 126 11.29 -12.21 8.80
N VAL A 127 10.72 -11.43 7.90
CA VAL A 127 9.43 -10.77 8.07
C VAL A 127 8.39 -11.58 7.31
N HIS A 128 7.57 -12.32 8.05
CA HIS A 128 6.49 -13.13 7.49
C HIS A 128 5.25 -12.27 7.30
N THR A 129 4.67 -12.34 6.11
CA THR A 129 3.38 -11.76 5.76
C THR A 129 2.34 -12.87 5.60
N GLU A 130 1.11 -12.51 5.23
CA GLU A 130 0.09 -13.51 4.93
C GLU A 130 0.48 -14.46 3.79
N ILE A 131 1.23 -14.00 2.78
CA ILE A 131 1.46 -14.78 1.55
C ILE A 131 2.90 -15.24 1.37
N GLY A 132 3.78 -14.95 2.33
CA GLY A 132 5.19 -15.33 2.20
C GLY A 132 6.06 -14.61 3.21
N TYR A 133 7.29 -14.30 2.82
CA TYR A 133 8.22 -13.58 3.67
C TYR A 133 9.30 -12.85 2.87
N PHE A 134 9.95 -11.89 3.50
CA PHE A 134 11.21 -11.32 3.03
C PHE A 134 12.24 -11.27 4.15
N VAL A 135 13.52 -11.34 3.79
CA VAL A 135 14.65 -11.30 4.74
C VAL A 135 15.41 -9.99 4.57
N ASN A 136 15.55 -9.23 5.65
CA ASN A 136 16.18 -7.91 5.63
C ASN A 136 16.93 -7.65 6.94
N ARG A 137 17.74 -6.59 7.00
CA ARG A 137 18.42 -6.17 8.22
C ARG A 137 17.49 -5.39 9.14
N VAL A 138 17.72 -5.53 10.44
CA VAL A 138 17.10 -4.68 11.46
C VAL A 138 17.89 -3.37 11.61
N TRP A 139 17.19 -2.25 11.76
CA TRP A 139 17.74 -1.01 12.29
C TRP A 139 17.00 -0.63 13.57
N VAL A 140 17.70 -0.70 14.70
CA VAL A 140 17.12 -0.38 16.01
C VAL A 140 17.18 1.13 16.25
N THR A 141 16.03 1.74 16.52
CA THR A 141 15.90 3.19 16.68
C THR A 141 14.70 3.56 17.56
N GLU A 142 14.83 4.63 18.36
CA GLU A 142 13.72 5.21 19.14
C GLU A 142 12.75 6.03 18.27
N GLY A 143 13.07 6.22 16.99
CA GLY A 143 12.21 6.94 16.02
C GLY A 143 10.95 6.19 15.58
N ILE A 144 10.65 5.01 16.16
CA ILE A 144 9.47 4.20 15.83
C ILE A 144 8.78 3.70 17.10
N ARG A 145 7.46 3.63 17.10
CA ARG A 145 6.66 3.20 18.25
C ARG A 145 6.86 1.70 18.56
N PRO A 146 6.89 1.28 19.85
CA PRO A 146 6.78 -0.13 20.22
C PRO A 146 5.58 -0.84 19.57
N GLY A 147 5.77 -2.08 19.14
CA GLY A 147 4.76 -2.89 18.45
C GLY A 147 4.52 -2.51 16.98
N VAL A 148 5.30 -1.55 16.45
CA VAL A 148 5.28 -1.17 15.04
C VAL A 148 6.68 -1.35 14.45
N VAL A 149 6.75 -1.92 13.25
CA VAL A 149 7.95 -1.94 12.44
C VAL A 149 7.72 -1.18 11.14
N ALA A 150 8.77 -0.65 10.54
CA ALA A 150 8.65 0.06 9.27
C ALA A 150 9.74 -0.40 8.32
N CYS A 151 9.42 -0.53 7.04
CA CYS A 151 10.39 -0.80 5.98
C CYS A 151 10.01 0.05 4.77
N SER A 152 10.98 0.73 4.17
CA SER A 152 10.67 1.68 3.10
C SER A 152 10.45 0.98 1.76
N HIS A 153 9.44 1.39 1.01
CA HIS A 153 9.11 0.81 -0.31
C HIS A 153 9.95 1.34 -1.49
N HIS A 154 10.87 2.28 -1.25
CA HIS A 154 11.64 2.93 -2.33
C HIS A 154 12.61 1.96 -3.03
N LEU A 155 13.22 1.06 -2.25
CA LEU A 155 14.36 0.23 -2.66
C LEU A 155 13.97 -1.23 -2.94
N GLY A 156 14.96 -2.08 -3.18
CA GLY A 156 14.78 -3.50 -3.49
C GLY A 156 14.61 -3.82 -4.97
N ARG A 157 15.12 -2.97 -5.86
CA ARG A 157 15.05 -3.26 -7.30
C ARG A 157 16.03 -4.38 -7.63
N TRP A 158 15.65 -5.20 -8.60
CA TRP A 158 16.41 -6.37 -9.01
C TRP A 158 16.33 -6.54 -10.53
N ARG A 159 17.27 -7.32 -11.07
CA ARG A 159 17.36 -7.70 -12.47
C ARG A 159 17.65 -9.20 -12.58
N LEU A 160 17.21 -9.81 -13.68
CA LEU A 160 17.42 -11.25 -13.96
C LEU A 160 18.63 -11.51 -14.85
N LYS A 161 19.20 -10.47 -15.45
CA LYS A 161 20.31 -10.58 -16.40
C LYS A 161 21.38 -9.58 -16.04
N GLU A 162 22.62 -9.90 -16.40
CA GLU A 162 23.78 -9.08 -16.05
C GLU A 162 23.68 -7.67 -16.68
N ASP A 163 23.17 -7.63 -17.91
CA ASP A 163 23.26 -6.52 -18.85
C ASP A 163 21.88 -5.92 -19.20
N ALA A 164 20.83 -6.30 -18.47
CA ALA A 164 19.46 -5.82 -18.73
C ALA A 164 18.59 -5.74 -17.46
N GLY A 165 17.63 -4.83 -17.44
CA GLY A 165 16.56 -4.78 -16.43
C GLY A 165 16.71 -3.73 -15.33
N GLY A 166 17.70 -2.85 -15.40
CA GLY A 166 17.82 -1.69 -14.52
C GLY A 166 19.25 -1.19 -14.37
N GLU A 167 19.41 -0.05 -13.69
CA GLU A 167 20.71 0.60 -13.49
C GLU A 167 21.58 -0.15 -12.47
N GLY A 168 22.88 -0.20 -12.76
CA GLY A 168 23.87 -0.98 -11.98
C GLY A 168 24.06 -0.49 -10.54
N TRP A 169 23.78 0.78 -10.23
CA TRP A 169 23.92 1.34 -8.88
C TRP A 169 22.72 1.09 -7.95
N SER A 170 21.57 0.67 -8.48
CA SER A 170 20.33 0.51 -7.70
C SER A 170 19.62 -0.83 -7.85
N THR A 171 20.17 -1.76 -8.64
CA THR A 171 19.55 -3.08 -8.88
C THR A 171 20.48 -4.24 -8.54
N ALA A 172 20.01 -5.16 -7.69
CA ALA A 172 20.71 -6.41 -7.43
C ALA A 172 20.46 -7.42 -8.57
N LEU A 173 21.45 -8.27 -8.89
CA LEU A 173 21.20 -9.43 -9.75
C LEU A 173 20.53 -10.52 -8.89
N ALA A 174 19.42 -11.05 -9.37
CA ALA A 174 18.66 -12.06 -8.64
C ALA A 174 18.23 -13.21 -9.56
N ASP A 175 18.13 -14.39 -8.95
CA ASP A 175 17.46 -15.55 -9.53
C ASP A 175 16.02 -15.60 -9.05
N LEU A 176 15.11 -15.90 -9.97
CA LEU A 176 13.70 -16.16 -9.69
C LEU A 176 13.41 -17.62 -9.99
N THR A 177 13.12 -18.40 -8.94
CA THR A 177 12.85 -19.84 -9.05
C THR A 177 11.43 -20.14 -8.62
N GLN A 178 10.75 -20.99 -9.37
CA GLN A 178 9.48 -21.58 -8.95
C GLN A 178 9.76 -22.88 -8.19
N GLU A 179 9.49 -22.90 -6.89
CA GLU A 179 9.73 -24.08 -6.02
C GLU A 179 8.53 -25.04 -5.99
N GLY A 180 7.40 -24.61 -6.54
CA GLY A 180 6.18 -25.39 -6.71
C GLY A 180 5.08 -24.56 -7.37
N PRO A 181 3.89 -25.14 -7.65
CA PRO A 181 2.78 -24.39 -8.22
C PRO A 181 2.48 -23.13 -7.40
N GLY A 182 2.53 -21.96 -8.04
CA GLY A 182 2.32 -20.65 -7.40
C GLY A 182 3.36 -20.20 -6.37
N LYS A 183 4.37 -21.00 -6.05
CA LYS A 183 5.39 -20.73 -5.02
C LYS A 183 6.69 -20.26 -5.66
N TRP A 184 7.02 -19.00 -5.41
CA TRP A 184 8.16 -18.32 -6.02
C TRP A 184 9.16 -17.89 -4.96
N ARG A 185 10.43 -18.16 -5.23
CA ARG A 185 11.57 -17.65 -4.46
C ARG A 185 12.37 -16.71 -5.33
N LEU A 186 12.66 -15.53 -4.82
CA LEU A 186 13.65 -14.60 -5.36
C LEU A 186 14.85 -14.56 -4.43
N ARG A 187 16.04 -14.85 -4.98
CA ARG A 187 17.31 -14.88 -4.24
C ARG A 187 18.35 -14.05 -4.97
N GLN A 188 19.00 -13.15 -4.26
CA GLN A 188 20.08 -12.35 -4.85
C GLN A 188 21.27 -13.27 -5.18
N VAL A 189 21.75 -13.18 -6.42
CA VAL A 189 23.01 -13.79 -6.87
C VAL A 189 24.16 -12.94 -6.37
N HIS A 190 24.09 -11.63 -6.61
CA HIS A 190 24.93 -10.63 -5.99
C HIS A 190 24.19 -9.29 -5.92
N GLY A 191 24.61 -8.46 -4.97
CA GLY A 191 24.11 -7.10 -4.83
C GLY A 191 24.72 -6.12 -5.84
N ILE A 192 24.80 -4.87 -5.45
CA ILE A 192 25.46 -3.80 -6.20
C ILE A 192 26.98 -4.00 -6.18
N ARG A 193 27.64 -3.68 -7.29
CA ARG A 193 29.11 -3.70 -7.41
C ARG A 193 29.58 -2.61 -8.37
N PRO A 194 30.84 -2.17 -8.27
CA PRO A 194 31.46 -1.35 -9.30
C PRO A 194 31.30 -1.95 -10.70
N PHE A 195 31.02 -1.11 -11.69
CA PHE A 195 30.89 -1.52 -13.09
C PHE A 195 31.49 -0.49 -14.05
N ALA A 196 31.93 -0.96 -15.21
CA ALA A 196 32.49 -0.10 -16.25
C ALA A 196 31.36 0.66 -16.98
N SER A 197 31.53 1.98 -17.12
CA SER A 197 30.60 2.83 -17.88
C SER A 197 31.30 4.11 -18.34
N ALA A 198 30.61 4.94 -19.14
CA ALA A 198 31.10 6.28 -19.47
C ALA A 198 31.15 7.23 -18.25
N ASP A 199 30.37 6.95 -17.22
CA ASP A 199 30.46 7.65 -15.93
C ASP A 199 31.55 6.99 -15.05
N PRO A 200 32.63 7.72 -14.68
CA PRO A 200 33.71 7.17 -13.87
C PRO A 200 33.27 6.84 -12.43
N ASP A 201 32.18 7.40 -11.93
CA ASP A 201 31.69 7.09 -10.57
C ASP A 201 31.10 5.69 -10.46
N SER A 202 30.68 5.07 -11.58
CA SER A 202 30.25 3.67 -11.61
C SER A 202 31.33 2.70 -11.13
N GLY A 203 32.61 3.06 -11.30
CA GLY A 203 33.75 2.29 -10.80
C GLY A 203 34.08 2.51 -9.32
N ARG A 204 33.36 3.42 -8.64
CA ARG A 204 33.64 3.85 -7.24
C ARG A 204 32.56 3.46 -6.24
N ILE A 205 31.57 2.69 -6.68
CA ILE A 205 30.46 2.27 -5.81
C ILE A 205 31.00 1.45 -4.64
N TRP A 206 30.68 1.88 -3.42
CA TRP A 206 31.18 1.26 -2.18
C TRP A 206 30.11 0.45 -1.43
N TRP A 207 28.84 0.52 -1.84
CA TRP A 207 27.75 -0.24 -1.23
C TRP A 207 27.41 -1.49 -2.04
N GLU A 208 27.00 -2.54 -1.34
CA GLU A 208 26.61 -3.82 -1.94
C GLU A 208 25.10 -4.06 -1.90
N GLU A 209 24.37 -3.43 -0.98
CA GLU A 209 22.95 -3.69 -0.79
C GLU A 209 22.08 -2.78 -1.68
N ALA A 210 21.04 -3.35 -2.29
CA ALA A 210 20.07 -2.62 -3.13
C ALA A 210 18.71 -2.40 -2.42
N GLY A 211 18.62 -2.72 -1.13
CA GLY A 211 17.36 -2.90 -0.40
C GLY A 211 16.64 -4.23 -0.71
N VAL A 212 15.41 -4.37 -0.20
CA VAL A 212 14.54 -5.55 -0.32
C VAL A 212 13.13 -5.13 -0.75
N HIS A 213 12.56 -5.81 -1.76
CA HIS A 213 11.26 -5.46 -2.34
C HIS A 213 10.08 -6.03 -1.53
N GLN A 214 9.83 -5.49 -0.34
CA GLN A 214 8.78 -5.98 0.58
C GLN A 214 7.39 -6.15 -0.09
N ASN A 215 7.01 -5.26 -1.03
CA ASN A 215 5.66 -5.26 -1.61
C ASN A 215 5.33 -6.55 -2.38
N LEU A 216 6.34 -7.35 -2.80
CA LEU A 216 6.08 -8.66 -3.44
C LEU A 216 5.38 -9.63 -2.49
N THR A 217 5.56 -9.44 -1.18
CA THR A 217 5.00 -10.29 -0.14
C THR A 217 3.67 -9.78 0.39
N PHE A 218 3.10 -8.71 -0.15
CA PHE A 218 1.83 -8.16 0.36
C PHE A 218 0.66 -8.80 -0.37
N ALA A 219 -0.27 -9.35 0.41
CA ALA A 219 -1.52 -9.84 -0.14
C ALA A 219 -2.40 -8.67 -0.60
N VAL A 220 -3.34 -8.91 -1.51
CA VAL A 220 -4.26 -7.86 -1.95
C VAL A 220 -5.36 -7.70 -0.90
N HIS A 221 -5.32 -6.57 -0.19
CA HIS A 221 -6.28 -6.16 0.84
C HIS A 221 -7.13 -4.97 0.36
N PRO A 222 -8.16 -5.17 -0.49
CA PRO A 222 -8.97 -4.07 -1.00
C PRO A 222 -10.03 -3.68 0.04
N ASP A 223 -10.02 -2.44 0.49
CA ASP A 223 -11.07 -1.86 1.32
C ASP A 223 -12.47 -2.22 0.76
N PRO A 224 -13.35 -2.89 1.52
CA PRO A 224 -14.58 -3.48 0.98
C PRO A 224 -15.57 -2.46 0.38
N ILE A 225 -15.41 -1.18 0.68
CA ILE A 225 -16.30 -0.09 0.24
C ILE A 225 -15.73 0.63 -0.98
N SER A 226 -14.48 1.12 -0.88
CA SER A 226 -13.82 1.92 -1.91
C SER A 226 -13.07 1.08 -2.95
N GLY A 227 -12.66 -0.14 -2.59
CA GLY A 227 -11.79 -1.00 -3.37
C GLY A 227 -10.33 -0.55 -3.41
N GLN A 228 -9.95 0.47 -2.64
CA GLN A 228 -8.57 0.92 -2.53
C GLN A 228 -7.75 -0.05 -1.68
N HIS A 229 -6.45 -0.16 -1.94
CA HIS A 229 -5.61 -1.10 -1.21
C HIS A 229 -5.26 -0.60 0.20
N CYS A 230 -5.47 -1.44 1.21
CA CYS A 230 -5.08 -1.23 2.60
C CYS A 230 -3.61 -1.63 2.81
N TRP A 231 -2.71 -0.65 2.71
CA TRP A 231 -1.26 -0.90 2.62
C TRP A 231 -0.57 -1.42 3.89
N HIS A 232 -1.07 -1.10 5.10
CA HIS A 232 -0.44 -1.59 6.32
C HIS A 232 -0.60 -3.11 6.41
N GLN A 233 0.40 -3.81 6.95
CA GLN A 233 0.40 -5.27 6.98
C GLN A 233 0.51 -5.76 8.43
N LYS A 234 -0.24 -6.80 8.76
CA LYS A 234 0.05 -7.63 9.94
C LYS A 234 1.20 -8.55 9.56
N VAL A 235 2.29 -8.49 10.30
CA VAL A 235 3.48 -9.31 10.04
C VAL A 235 3.93 -10.04 11.29
N ARG A 236 4.63 -11.16 11.11
CA ARG A 236 5.33 -11.85 12.19
C ARG A 236 6.83 -11.77 11.95
N LEU A 237 7.59 -11.34 12.96
CA LEU A 237 9.04 -11.25 12.88
C LEU A 237 9.70 -12.46 13.52
N GLU A 238 10.74 -12.96 12.87
CA GLU A 238 11.54 -14.09 13.31
C GLU A 238 13.00 -13.81 13.01
N LYS A 239 13.91 -14.18 13.91
CA LYS A 239 15.34 -14.13 13.60
C LYS A 239 15.60 -14.98 12.36
N ALA A 240 16.38 -14.45 11.41
CA ALA A 240 16.72 -15.21 10.21
C ALA A 240 17.47 -16.50 10.59
N GLY A 241 17.11 -17.61 9.95
CA GLY A 241 17.74 -18.91 10.09
C GLY A 241 19.07 -19.01 9.34
N PRO A 242 19.79 -20.13 9.48
CA PRO A 242 21.12 -20.30 8.89
C PRO A 242 21.12 -20.28 7.34
N GLU A 243 20.01 -20.65 6.70
CA GLU A 243 19.88 -20.69 5.23
C GLU A 243 19.29 -19.41 4.62
N ASP A 244 18.87 -18.47 5.47
CA ASP A 244 18.27 -17.21 5.05
C ASP A 244 19.37 -16.22 4.67
N ARG A 245 19.20 -15.55 3.53
CA ARG A 245 20.14 -14.55 3.02
C ARG A 245 19.46 -13.20 2.92
N TYR A 246 20.24 -12.14 3.06
CA TYR A 246 19.75 -10.79 2.79
C TYR A 246 19.06 -10.71 1.42
N GLY A 247 17.87 -10.12 1.38
CA GLY A 247 17.12 -9.93 0.14
C GLY A 247 16.39 -11.17 -0.36
N ASP A 248 16.43 -12.29 0.37
CA ASP A 248 15.56 -13.43 0.06
C ASP A 248 14.09 -13.01 0.18
N ILE A 249 13.30 -13.41 -0.82
CA ILE A 249 11.86 -13.22 -0.85
C ILE A 249 11.22 -14.54 -1.25
N PHE A 250 10.15 -14.92 -0.56
CA PHE A 250 9.28 -16.03 -0.92
C PHE A 250 7.84 -15.56 -0.99
N VAL A 251 7.10 -16.02 -1.99
CA VAL A 251 5.69 -15.66 -2.20
C VAL A 251 4.90 -16.89 -2.68
N ASP A 252 3.70 -17.04 -2.13
CA ASP A 252 2.68 -17.99 -2.58
C ASP A 252 1.52 -17.24 -3.25
N SER A 253 1.41 -17.34 -4.58
CA SER A 253 0.38 -16.65 -5.36
C SER A 253 -1.01 -17.25 -5.20
N GLU A 254 -1.12 -18.54 -4.89
CA GLU A 254 -2.42 -19.16 -4.59
C GLU A 254 -2.97 -18.61 -3.28
N LYS A 255 -2.12 -18.49 -2.26
CA LYS A 255 -2.48 -17.85 -0.99
C LYS A 255 -2.87 -16.39 -1.20
N ALA A 256 -2.16 -15.66 -2.07
CA ALA A 256 -2.53 -14.29 -2.42
C ALA A 256 -3.95 -14.19 -3.01
N PHE A 257 -4.33 -15.14 -3.86
CA PHE A 257 -5.68 -15.19 -4.41
C PHE A 257 -6.73 -15.57 -3.37
N GLN A 258 -6.40 -16.50 -2.44
CA GLN A 258 -7.28 -16.86 -1.32
C GLN A 258 -7.56 -15.65 -0.42
N VAL A 259 -6.53 -14.86 -0.08
CA VAL A 259 -6.69 -13.62 0.70
C VAL A 259 -7.56 -12.62 -0.05
N TYR A 260 -7.33 -12.42 -1.35
CA TYR A 260 -8.20 -11.57 -2.18
C TYR A 260 -9.66 -12.03 -2.12
N ARG A 261 -9.93 -13.35 -2.23
CA ARG A 261 -11.30 -13.89 -2.15
C ARG A 261 -11.92 -13.69 -0.76
N ALA A 262 -11.14 -13.83 0.31
CA ALA A 262 -11.60 -13.53 1.65
C ALA A 262 -12.01 -12.06 1.78
N TRP A 263 -11.21 -11.12 1.29
CA TRP A 263 -11.56 -9.70 1.30
C TRP A 263 -12.73 -9.35 0.39
N LEU A 264 -12.83 -9.99 -0.79
CA LEU A 264 -13.98 -9.84 -1.67
C LEU A 264 -15.28 -10.27 -0.98
N SER A 265 -15.24 -11.29 -0.12
CA SER A 265 -16.41 -11.74 0.65
C SER A 265 -16.92 -10.71 1.66
N LEU A 266 -16.10 -9.72 2.03
CA LEU A 266 -16.49 -8.61 2.90
C LEU A 266 -17.29 -7.52 2.15
N THR A 267 -17.30 -7.57 0.81
CA THR A 267 -17.99 -6.56 -0.01
C THR A 267 -19.50 -6.80 -0.06
N ARG A 268 -20.25 -5.73 -0.31
CA ARG A 268 -21.69 -5.81 -0.63
C ARG A 268 -21.86 -5.75 -2.16
N PRO A 269 -22.35 -6.82 -2.81
CA PRO A 269 -22.42 -6.87 -4.26
C PRO A 269 -23.49 -5.90 -4.80
N ALA A 270 -23.30 -5.51 -6.06
CA ALA A 270 -24.30 -4.77 -6.83
C ALA A 270 -25.53 -5.69 -7.11
N PRO A 271 -26.72 -5.13 -7.47
CA PRO A 271 -26.99 -3.73 -7.78
C PRO A 271 -27.15 -2.84 -6.55
N GLY A 272 -26.62 -1.63 -6.66
CA GLY A 272 -27.02 -0.51 -5.83
C GLY A 272 -28.28 0.17 -6.37
N PRO A 273 -28.65 1.34 -5.79
CA PRO A 273 -29.79 2.14 -6.23
C PRO A 273 -29.82 2.39 -7.74
N GLY A 274 -30.99 2.20 -8.36
CA GLY A 274 -31.18 2.41 -9.80
C GLY A 274 -30.52 1.36 -10.70
N GLY A 275 -30.17 0.18 -10.17
CA GLY A 275 -29.51 -0.87 -10.95
C GLY A 275 -28.03 -0.58 -11.24
N LEU A 276 -27.42 0.33 -10.47
CA LEU A 276 -26.05 0.79 -10.69
C LEU A 276 -25.03 -0.08 -9.95
N ARG A 277 -23.85 -0.25 -10.54
CA ARG A 277 -22.68 -0.90 -9.95
C ARG A 277 -21.96 0.01 -8.95
N ARG A 278 -22.02 1.34 -9.14
CA ARG A 278 -21.42 2.39 -8.29
C ARG A 278 -22.17 3.74 -8.39
N PRO A 279 -22.00 4.67 -7.43
CA PRO A 279 -22.59 6.01 -7.54
C PRO A 279 -21.99 6.84 -8.68
N LEU A 280 -22.83 7.60 -9.40
CA LEU A 280 -22.40 8.41 -10.54
C LEU A 280 -21.60 9.66 -10.16
N TRP A 281 -21.70 10.13 -8.91
CA TRP A 281 -21.09 11.37 -8.42
C TRP A 281 -19.70 11.18 -7.80
N LEU A 282 -19.21 9.95 -7.66
CA LEU A 282 -17.84 9.72 -7.20
C LEU A 282 -16.84 9.99 -8.34
N THR A 283 -15.91 10.91 -8.11
CA THR A 283 -14.91 11.32 -9.10
C THR A 283 -13.94 10.18 -9.43
N ARG A 284 -13.53 10.08 -10.70
CA ARG A 284 -12.51 9.12 -11.16
C ARG A 284 -11.58 9.77 -12.16
N ALA A 285 -10.29 9.40 -12.12
CA ALA A 285 -9.30 9.86 -13.09
C ALA A 285 -9.68 9.49 -14.54
N VAL A 286 -10.34 8.34 -14.72
CA VAL A 286 -10.91 7.89 -16.00
C VAL A 286 -12.37 7.51 -15.75
N ARG A 287 -13.29 8.47 -15.94
CA ARG A 287 -14.73 8.27 -15.71
C ARG A 287 -15.34 7.48 -16.88
N PRO A 288 -15.93 6.29 -16.64
CA PRO A 288 -16.66 5.55 -17.68
C PRO A 288 -17.90 6.31 -18.17
N THR A 289 -18.45 5.91 -19.32
CA THR A 289 -19.77 6.39 -19.76
C THR A 289 -20.86 5.95 -18.78
N PRO A 290 -22.00 6.66 -18.69
CA PRO A 290 -23.07 6.32 -17.75
C PRO A 290 -23.58 4.87 -17.88
N GLU A 291 -23.60 4.32 -19.09
CA GLU A 291 -24.09 2.97 -19.37
C GLU A 291 -23.21 1.89 -18.73
N ALA A 292 -21.89 2.14 -18.62
CA ALA A 292 -20.96 1.25 -17.95
C ALA A 292 -21.16 1.15 -16.43
N TYR A 293 -22.02 2.00 -15.85
CA TYR A 293 -22.42 1.89 -14.45
C TYR A 293 -23.62 0.96 -14.26
N LEU A 294 -24.37 0.60 -15.30
CA LEU A 294 -25.51 -0.30 -15.16
C LEU A 294 -25.03 -1.76 -15.05
N LEU A 295 -25.82 -2.58 -14.36
CA LEU A 295 -25.55 -4.00 -14.19
C LEU A 295 -25.95 -4.81 -15.42
#